data_AF-A0A6L2Q3N2-F1
#
_entry.id   AF-A0A6L2Q3N2-F1
#
_cell.length_a   1.000
_cell.length_b   1.000
_cell.length_c   1.000
_cell.angle_alpha   90.00
_cell.angle_beta   90.00
_cell.angle_gamma   90.00
#
_symmetry.space_group_name_H-M   'P 1'
#
loop_
_entity.id
_entity.type
_entity.pdbx_description
1 polymer ?
#
loop_
_entity_poly.entity_id
_entity_poly.type
_entity_poly.pdbx_seq_one_letter_code
_entity_poly.pdbx_strand_id
1 'polypeptide(L)'
;MVLPLQKKTFVTLTSNVAPVCTGASGNLDEAISLTQEVPALSATSHQRCTQLLRRTNCFPEERDSENFDQAYCRLLAFELLFLWNALPSCSVQHINNLLEECQSVGWEPMEGLRYLVMGAAQCYLGLHEEHVASFQTCLAQRGELELHNTGEKGMTGQSGDRHISAFALYELGTLLCKNAKMSEIYSNIYIFLILYN
;
A
#
# COMPACT_ATOMS: atom_id res chain seq x y z
N MET A 1 35.99 2.25 -7.20
CA MET A 1 35.16 3.21 -7.95
C MET A 1 33.68 2.79 -7.90
N VAL A 2 33.06 2.82 -6.71
CA VAL A 2 31.66 2.36 -6.45
C VAL A 2 30.80 3.45 -5.78
N LEU A 3 31.44 4.51 -5.28
CA LEU A 3 30.82 5.61 -4.52
C LEU A 3 29.77 6.45 -5.27
N PRO A 4 29.91 6.80 -6.58
CA PRO A 4 28.97 7.73 -7.21
C PRO A 4 27.60 7.09 -7.51
N LEU A 5 27.54 5.80 -7.83
CA LEU A 5 26.28 5.08 -8.06
C LEU A 5 25.49 4.89 -6.76
N GLN A 6 26.15 4.50 -5.68
CA GLN A 6 25.52 4.34 -4.35
C GLN A 6 24.93 5.66 -3.85
N LYS A 7 25.67 6.77 -4.02
CA LYS A 7 25.19 8.11 -3.64
C LYS A 7 23.99 8.55 -4.47
N LYS A 8 23.99 8.28 -5.79
CA LYS A 8 22.87 8.60 -6.67
C LYS A 8 21.61 7.80 -6.31
N THR A 9 21.75 6.50 -6.05
CA THR A 9 20.65 5.64 -5.61
C THR A 9 20.08 6.07 -4.25
N PHE A 10 20.94 6.46 -3.31
CA PHE A 10 20.50 6.96 -2.00
C PHE A 10 19.71 8.27 -2.13
N VAL A 11 20.22 9.24 -2.89
CA VAL A 11 19.54 10.53 -3.13
C VAL A 11 18.19 10.32 -3.81
N THR A 12 18.11 9.46 -4.83
CA THR A 12 16.84 9.12 -5.48
C THR A 12 15.89 8.42 -4.50
N LEU A 13 16.37 7.53 -3.63
CA LEU A 13 15.51 6.87 -2.65
C LEU A 13 14.93 7.89 -1.65
N THR A 14 15.77 8.75 -1.08
CA THR A 14 15.34 9.75 -0.10
C THR A 14 14.42 10.79 -0.72
N SER A 15 14.67 11.21 -1.97
CA SER A 15 13.83 12.21 -2.64
C SER A 15 12.41 11.71 -2.90
N ASN A 16 12.20 10.40 -3.13
CA ASN A 16 10.86 9.85 -3.35
C ASN A 16 10.07 9.63 -2.05
N VAL A 17 10.76 9.52 -0.90
CA VAL A 17 10.14 9.19 0.40
C VAL A 17 9.92 10.45 1.24
N ALA A 18 10.79 11.45 1.09
CA ALA A 18 10.69 12.72 1.79
C ALA A 18 9.32 13.40 1.66
N PRO A 19 8.69 13.53 0.46
CA PRO A 19 7.37 14.13 0.34
C PRO A 19 6.32 13.43 1.21
N VAL A 20 6.33 12.09 1.22
CA VAL A 20 5.39 11.26 1.99
C VAL A 20 5.58 11.50 3.49
N CYS A 21 6.82 11.50 3.98
CA CYS A 21 7.12 11.75 5.39
C CYS A 21 6.77 13.17 5.83
N THR A 22 7.06 14.17 4.99
CA THR A 22 6.73 15.59 5.23
C THR A 22 5.21 15.78 5.30
N GLY A 23 4.47 15.20 4.35
CA GLY A 23 3.00 15.25 4.35
C GLY A 23 2.39 14.53 5.55
N ALA A 24 2.91 13.36 5.92
CA ALA A 24 2.47 12.62 7.10
C ALA A 24 2.70 13.38 8.41
N SER A 25 3.69 14.27 8.45
CA SER A 25 3.99 15.16 9.58
C SER A 25 3.07 16.38 9.63
N GLY A 26 2.27 16.64 8.59
CA GLY A 26 1.29 17.73 8.51
C GLY A 26 1.72 18.91 7.62
N ASN A 27 2.94 18.90 7.08
CA ASN A 27 3.44 19.94 6.20
C ASN A 27 3.05 19.67 4.74
N LEU A 28 1.77 19.80 4.41
CA LEU A 28 1.24 19.42 3.10
C LEU A 28 1.81 20.25 1.94
N ASP A 29 1.99 21.56 2.14
CA ASP A 29 2.51 22.47 1.10
C ASP A 29 3.97 22.16 0.74
N GLU A 30 4.79 21.89 1.76
CA GLU A 30 6.17 21.46 1.59
C GLU A 30 6.24 20.06 0.96
N ALA A 31 5.31 19.18 1.28
CA ALA A 31 5.25 17.87 0.67
C ALA A 31 4.96 17.96 -0.84
N ILE A 32 4.03 18.81 -1.26
CA ILE A 32 3.71 19.07 -2.68
C ILE A 32 4.91 19.71 -3.40
N SER A 33 5.60 20.68 -2.79
CA SER A 33 6.77 21.28 -3.44
C SER A 33 7.88 20.24 -3.66
N LEU A 34 8.10 19.36 -2.69
CA LEU A 34 9.10 18.29 -2.81
C LEU A 34 8.76 17.29 -3.93
N THR A 35 7.49 16.98 -4.21
CA THR A 35 7.14 16.06 -5.31
C THR A 35 7.48 16.63 -6.68
N GLN A 36 7.42 17.96 -6.86
CA GLN A 36 7.77 18.63 -8.12
C GLN A 36 9.27 18.51 -8.46
N GLU A 37 10.12 18.33 -7.45
CA GLU A 37 11.58 18.16 -7.62
C GLU A 37 11.98 16.71 -7.99
N VAL A 38 11.11 15.74 -7.74
CA VAL A 38 11.40 14.30 -7.90
C VAL A 38 11.59 13.86 -9.37
N PRO A 39 10.76 14.29 -10.35
CA PRO A 39 10.91 13.89 -11.74
C PRO A 39 12.28 14.25 -12.35
N ALA A 40 12.86 15.38 -11.92
CA ALA A 40 14.18 15.82 -12.38
C ALA A 40 15.32 14.88 -11.95
N LEU A 41 15.10 14.09 -10.89
CA LEU A 41 16.10 13.22 -10.26
C LEU A 41 15.95 11.73 -10.63
N SER A 42 14.81 11.33 -11.22
CA SER A 42 14.41 9.92 -11.36
C SER A 42 14.71 9.28 -12.74
N ALA A 43 15.18 10.07 -13.72
CA ALA A 43 15.39 9.70 -15.12
C ALA A 43 16.36 8.53 -15.42
N THR A 44 16.88 7.84 -14.39
CA THR A 44 17.83 6.72 -14.55
C THR A 44 17.61 5.59 -13.52
N SER A 45 16.41 5.45 -12.97
CA SER A 45 16.23 4.74 -11.69
C SER A 45 15.75 3.28 -11.81
N HIS A 46 16.16 2.46 -10.84
CA HIS A 46 15.86 1.01 -10.73
C HIS A 46 14.37 0.77 -10.40
N GLN A 47 13.86 -0.46 -10.58
CA GLN A 47 12.46 -0.86 -10.34
C GLN A 47 11.88 -0.40 -8.98
N ARG A 48 12.69 -0.38 -7.91
CA ARG A 48 12.27 0.13 -6.58
C ARG A 48 11.97 1.63 -6.61
N CYS A 49 12.76 2.42 -7.31
CA CYS A 49 12.53 3.86 -7.45
C CYS A 49 11.30 4.15 -8.32
N THR A 50 11.03 3.34 -9.35
CA THR A 50 9.82 3.49 -10.17
C THR A 50 8.54 3.22 -9.38
N GLN A 51 8.58 2.30 -8.42
CA GLN A 51 7.43 2.03 -7.55
C GLN A 51 7.21 3.15 -6.52
N LEU A 52 8.28 3.78 -6.04
CA LEU A 52 8.19 4.94 -5.14
C LEU A 52 7.69 6.20 -5.85
N LEU A 53 8.09 6.41 -7.11
CA LEU A 53 7.61 7.51 -7.96
C LEU A 53 6.08 7.46 -8.18
N ARG A 54 5.47 6.27 -8.14
CA ARG A 54 4.00 6.16 -8.22
C ARG A 54 3.30 6.84 -7.04
N ARG A 55 3.92 6.87 -5.85
CA ARG A 55 3.35 7.49 -4.65
C ARG A 55 3.41 9.00 -4.72
N THR A 56 4.46 9.56 -5.32
CA THR A 56 4.52 11.00 -5.58
C THR A 56 3.48 11.43 -6.61
N ASN A 57 3.06 10.54 -7.52
CA ASN A 57 1.96 10.82 -8.45
C ASN A 57 0.57 10.79 -7.77
N CYS A 58 0.46 10.30 -6.53
CA CYS A 58 -0.76 10.40 -5.74
C CYS A 58 -0.94 11.79 -5.12
N PHE A 59 0.10 12.64 -5.15
CA PHE A 59 0.00 14.01 -4.64
C PHE A 59 -0.70 14.89 -5.69
N PRO A 60 -1.61 15.78 -5.27
CA PRO A 60 -2.19 16.75 -6.18
C PRO A 60 -1.15 17.79 -6.60
N GLU A 61 -1.39 18.45 -7.74
CA GLU A 61 -0.55 19.58 -8.19
C GLU A 61 -0.69 20.80 -7.28
N GLU A 62 -1.88 20.98 -6.69
CA GLU A 62 -2.23 22.07 -5.79
C GLU A 62 -2.91 21.55 -4.51
N ARG A 63 -2.74 22.29 -3.41
CA ARG A 63 -3.23 21.90 -2.07
C ARG A 63 -4.76 21.80 -1.98
N ASP A 64 -5.49 22.49 -2.85
CA ASP A 64 -6.94 22.65 -2.75
C ASP A 64 -7.75 21.39 -3.13
N SER A 65 -7.10 20.23 -3.18
CA SER A 65 -7.80 18.95 -3.33
C SER A 65 -8.53 18.59 -2.03
N GLU A 66 -9.86 18.54 -2.07
CA GLU A 66 -10.72 18.18 -0.94
C GLU A 66 -10.39 16.79 -0.32
N ASN A 67 -9.65 15.95 -1.04
CA ASN A 67 -9.33 14.58 -0.66
C ASN A 67 -7.87 14.39 -0.22
N PHE A 68 -7.08 15.48 -0.13
CA PHE A 68 -5.67 15.43 0.22
C PHE A 68 -5.42 16.08 1.58
N ASP A 69 -5.18 15.24 2.60
CA ASP A 69 -4.90 15.68 3.96
C ASP A 69 -3.71 14.92 4.59
N GLN A 70 -3.48 15.16 5.88
CA GLN A 70 -2.42 14.49 6.63
C GLN A 70 -2.67 12.98 6.70
N ALA A 71 -3.92 12.53 6.87
CA ALA A 71 -4.26 11.12 6.99
C ALA A 71 -3.99 10.37 5.67
N TYR A 72 -4.30 11.00 4.53
CA TYR A 72 -3.94 10.52 3.20
C TYR A 72 -2.44 10.28 3.06
N CYS A 73 -1.61 11.23 3.50
CA CYS A 73 -0.15 11.09 3.46
C CYS A 73 0.35 10.00 4.43
N ARG A 74 -0.29 9.83 5.59
CA ARG A 74 0.06 8.76 6.53
C ARG A 74 -0.27 7.38 5.97
N LEU A 75 -1.37 7.21 5.24
CA LEU A 75 -1.63 5.95 4.52
C LEU A 75 -0.53 5.60 3.51
N LEU A 76 -0.03 6.58 2.75
CA LEU A 76 1.13 6.38 1.86
C LEU A 76 2.39 5.99 2.65
N ALA A 77 2.61 6.59 3.82
CA ALA A 77 3.73 6.22 4.69
C ALA A 77 3.59 4.79 5.23
N PHE A 78 2.40 4.38 5.62
CA PHE A 78 2.14 3.02 6.09
C PHE A 78 2.29 1.98 4.98
N GLU A 79 1.90 2.30 3.74
CA GLU A 79 2.19 1.47 2.58
C GLU A 79 3.71 1.26 2.42
N LEU A 80 4.53 2.29 2.58
CA LEU A 80 5.99 2.17 2.53
C LEU A 80 6.53 1.26 3.64
N LEU A 81 6.00 1.39 4.86
CA LEU A 81 6.37 0.50 5.97
C LEU A 81 6.02 -0.95 5.67
N PHE A 82 4.86 -1.21 5.07
CA PHE A 82 4.47 -2.53 4.62
C PHE A 82 5.43 -3.06 3.54
N LEU A 83 5.70 -2.29 2.48
CA LEU A 83 6.53 -2.70 1.35
C LEU A 83 8.00 -2.96 1.71
N TRP A 84 8.52 -2.22 2.68
CA TRP A 84 9.86 -2.45 3.21
C TRP A 84 9.93 -3.48 4.32
N ASN A 85 8.80 -4.12 4.65
CA ASN A 85 8.70 -5.07 5.75
C ASN A 85 9.22 -4.45 7.07
N ALA A 86 8.90 -3.18 7.30
CA ALA A 86 9.36 -2.39 8.44
C ALA A 86 8.34 -2.36 9.59
N LEU A 87 7.07 -2.69 9.34
CA LEU A 87 6.04 -2.84 10.37
C LEU A 87 6.43 -3.73 11.56
N PRO A 88 7.10 -4.90 11.40
CA PRO A 88 7.53 -5.71 12.54
C PRO A 88 8.61 -5.04 13.41
N SER A 89 9.25 -3.97 12.93
CA SER A 89 10.21 -3.17 13.70
C SER A 89 9.54 -2.07 14.52
N CYS A 90 8.25 -1.80 14.30
CA CYS A 90 7.47 -0.84 15.07
C CYS A 90 7.04 -1.46 16.42
N SER A 91 6.90 -0.61 17.45
CA SER A 91 6.33 -1.07 18.72
C SER A 91 4.83 -1.32 18.58
N VAL A 92 4.29 -2.19 19.44
CA VAL A 92 2.85 -2.49 19.49
C VAL A 92 2.00 -1.23 19.62
N GLN A 93 2.43 -0.25 20.41
CA GLN A 93 1.73 1.03 20.53
C GLN A 93 1.62 1.78 19.20
N HIS A 94 2.71 1.84 18.42
CA HIS A 94 2.68 2.50 17.12
C HIS A 94 1.80 1.74 16.12
N ILE A 95 1.79 0.40 16.19
CA ILE A 95 0.91 -0.42 15.34
C ILE A 95 -0.56 -0.19 15.69
N ASN A 96 -0.91 -0.08 16.97
CA ASN A 96 -2.28 0.24 17.39
C ASN A 96 -2.72 1.64 16.95
N ASN A 97 -1.85 2.65 17.10
CA ASN A 97 -2.15 4.00 16.60
C ASN A 97 -2.38 3.98 15.09
N LEU A 98 -1.55 3.26 14.32
CA LEU A 98 -1.73 3.08 12.89
C LEU A 98 -3.10 2.45 12.55
N LEU A 99 -3.56 1.45 13.32
CA LEU A 99 -4.87 0.84 13.12
C LEU A 99 -6.02 1.84 13.36
N GLU A 100 -5.95 2.62 14.44
CA GLU A 100 -6.93 3.67 14.74
C GLU A 100 -6.97 4.71 13.61
N GLU A 101 -5.81 5.12 13.11
CA GLU A 101 -5.71 6.05 11.99
C GLU A 101 -6.37 5.47 10.74
N CYS A 102 -6.04 4.23 10.34
CA CYS A 102 -6.66 3.55 9.20
C CYS A 102 -8.20 3.45 9.29
N GLN A 103 -8.74 3.28 10.50
CA GLN A 103 -10.19 3.25 10.73
C GLN A 103 -10.85 4.64 10.59
N SER A 104 -10.12 5.70 10.90
CA SER A 104 -10.62 7.08 10.89
C SER A 104 -10.48 7.81 9.55
N VAL A 105 -9.73 7.25 8.59
CA VAL A 105 -9.44 7.94 7.33
C VAL A 105 -10.69 8.08 6.45
N GLY A 106 -10.98 9.32 6.03
CA GLY A 106 -12.05 9.61 5.07
C GLY A 106 -11.71 9.17 3.64
N TRP A 107 -10.54 9.57 3.14
CA TRP A 107 -10.09 9.34 1.77
C TRP A 107 -8.75 8.63 1.72
N GLU A 108 -8.61 7.66 0.83
CA GLU A 108 -7.38 6.90 0.66
C GLU A 108 -6.76 7.14 -0.73
N PRO A 109 -5.43 7.06 -0.86
CA PRO A 109 -4.73 7.27 -2.12
C PRO A 109 -5.00 6.22 -3.16
N MET A 110 -5.30 4.99 -2.72
CA MET A 110 -5.57 3.84 -3.55
C MET A 110 -6.66 3.01 -2.87
N GLU A 111 -7.68 2.65 -3.63
CA GLU A 111 -8.82 1.90 -3.11
C GLU A 111 -8.37 0.60 -2.42
N GLY A 112 -8.81 0.38 -1.18
CA GLY A 112 -8.46 -0.78 -0.37
C GLY A 112 -7.12 -0.69 0.36
N LEU A 113 -6.31 0.36 0.14
CA LEU A 113 -5.00 0.48 0.79
C LEU A 113 -5.09 0.44 2.31
N ARG A 114 -6.09 1.12 2.91
CA ARG A 114 -6.25 1.11 4.37
C ARG A 114 -6.39 -0.32 4.91
N TYR A 115 -7.14 -1.16 4.21
CA TYR A 115 -7.40 -2.53 4.63
C TYR A 115 -6.22 -3.47 4.39
N LEU A 116 -5.45 -3.24 3.33
CA LEU A 116 -4.16 -3.92 3.13
C LEU A 116 -3.23 -3.66 4.32
N VAL A 117 -3.06 -2.39 4.69
CA VAL A 117 -2.19 -1.99 5.80
C VAL A 117 -2.73 -2.51 7.14
N MET A 118 -4.04 -2.40 7.39
CA MET A 118 -4.68 -2.93 8.59
C MET A 118 -4.47 -4.44 8.73
N GLY A 119 -4.66 -5.20 7.65
CA GLY A 119 -4.42 -6.64 7.64
C GLY A 119 -2.97 -6.97 8.00
N ALA A 120 -2.00 -6.29 7.39
CA ALA A 120 -0.60 -6.48 7.74
C ALA A 120 -0.32 -6.18 9.23
N ALA A 121 -0.82 -5.05 9.74
CA ALA A 121 -0.68 -4.65 11.14
C ALA A 121 -1.32 -5.67 12.11
N GLN A 122 -2.54 -6.12 11.84
CA GLN A 122 -3.25 -7.13 12.63
C GLN A 122 -2.52 -8.48 12.61
N CYS A 123 -1.90 -8.84 11.48
CA CYS A 123 -1.06 -10.03 11.39
C CYS A 123 0.11 -9.97 12.38
N TYR A 124 0.79 -8.82 12.48
CA TYR A 124 1.87 -8.62 13.47
C TYR A 124 1.39 -8.65 14.92
N LEU A 125 0.15 -8.25 15.18
CA LEU A 125 -0.46 -8.34 16.50
C LEU A 125 -0.99 -9.76 16.83
N GLY A 126 -0.96 -10.69 15.87
CA GLY A 126 -1.50 -12.04 16.05
C GLY A 126 -3.03 -12.13 16.01
N LEU A 127 -3.70 -11.09 15.49
CA LEU A 127 -5.15 -10.99 15.39
C LEU A 127 -5.64 -11.78 14.16
N HIS A 128 -5.82 -13.09 14.36
CA HIS A 128 -5.91 -14.04 13.25
C HIS A 128 -7.20 -13.94 12.42
N GLU A 129 -8.32 -13.56 13.02
CA GLU A 129 -9.58 -13.40 12.30
C GLU A 129 -9.65 -12.03 11.61
N GLU A 130 -9.15 -11.01 12.31
CA GLU A 130 -9.23 -9.62 11.90
C GLU A 130 -8.38 -9.34 10.67
N HIS A 131 -7.14 -9.85 10.62
CA HIS A 131 -6.30 -9.60 9.45
C HIS A 131 -6.83 -10.27 8.18
N VAL A 132 -7.46 -11.44 8.31
CA VAL A 132 -8.12 -12.12 7.19
C VAL A 132 -9.32 -11.32 6.70
N ALA A 133 -10.18 -10.85 7.61
CA ALA A 133 -11.31 -10.00 7.28
C ALA A 133 -10.88 -8.68 6.61
N SER A 134 -9.78 -8.09 7.06
CA SER A 134 -9.20 -6.89 6.45
C SER A 134 -8.73 -7.16 5.01
N PHE A 135 -7.97 -8.22 4.77
CA PHE A 135 -7.55 -8.56 3.40
C PHE A 135 -8.73 -8.92 2.48
N GLN A 136 -9.75 -9.61 3.00
CA GLN A 136 -10.97 -9.86 2.22
C GLN A 136 -11.69 -8.56 1.89
N THR A 137 -11.82 -7.64 2.85
CA THR A 137 -12.45 -6.34 2.63
C THR A 137 -11.69 -5.53 1.57
N CYS A 138 -10.35 -5.54 1.63
CA CYS A 138 -9.47 -4.95 0.61
C CYS A 138 -9.81 -5.47 -0.80
N LEU A 139 -9.96 -6.78 -0.95
CA LEU A 139 -10.26 -7.42 -2.25
C LEU A 139 -11.72 -7.20 -2.70
N ALA A 140 -12.66 -7.21 -1.76
CA ALA A 140 -14.08 -6.97 -2.03
C ALA A 140 -14.32 -5.56 -2.57
N GLN A 141 -13.70 -4.54 -1.96
CA GLN A 141 -13.78 -3.15 -2.45
C GLN A 141 -13.29 -3.02 -3.89
N ARG A 142 -12.30 -3.83 -4.26
CA ARG A 142 -11.68 -3.82 -5.59
C ARG A 142 -12.37 -4.76 -6.59
N GLY A 143 -13.47 -5.41 -6.19
CA GLY A 143 -14.28 -6.29 -7.04
C GLY A 143 -13.66 -7.67 -7.32
N GLU A 144 -12.73 -8.14 -6.49
CA GLU A 144 -11.96 -9.36 -6.77
C GLU A 144 -12.52 -10.62 -6.11
N LEU A 145 -13.44 -10.46 -5.14
CA LEU A 145 -14.12 -11.58 -4.47
C LEU A 145 -15.51 -11.88 -5.04
N GLU A 146 -16.07 -11.01 -5.88
CA GLU A 146 -17.37 -11.23 -6.53
C GLU A 146 -17.20 -11.94 -7.88
N LEU A 147 -17.00 -13.26 -7.85
CA LEU A 147 -17.04 -14.14 -9.03
C LEU A 147 -18.22 -15.10 -8.93
N HIS A 148 -19.44 -14.61 -8.67
CA HIS A 148 -20.66 -15.38 -8.94
C HIS A 148 -21.87 -14.44 -9.12
N ASN A 149 -22.39 -14.41 -10.36
CA ASN A 149 -23.78 -14.09 -10.75
C ASN A 149 -24.09 -12.79 -11.51
N THR A 150 -23.11 -11.98 -11.89
CA THR A 150 -23.37 -10.95 -12.92
C THR A 150 -22.13 -10.77 -13.77
N GLY A 151 -22.21 -11.24 -15.01
CA GLY A 151 -21.28 -10.80 -16.06
C GLY A 151 -21.31 -9.27 -16.11
N GLU A 152 -20.14 -8.67 -16.33
CA GLU A 152 -19.92 -7.22 -16.40
C GLU A 152 -19.65 -6.50 -15.07
N LYS A 153 -18.58 -6.89 -14.37
CA LYS A 153 -17.72 -5.90 -13.69
C LYS A 153 -16.28 -6.38 -13.59
N GLY A 154 -15.63 -6.51 -14.75
CA GLY A 154 -14.21 -6.73 -14.83
C GLY A 154 -13.44 -5.49 -14.36
N MET A 155 -12.71 -5.62 -13.26
CA MET A 155 -11.45 -4.92 -12.97
C MET A 155 -11.51 -3.39 -13.12
N THR A 156 -12.22 -2.71 -12.20
CA THR A 156 -12.28 -1.23 -12.11
C THR A 156 -11.08 -0.60 -11.40
N GLY A 157 -10.09 -1.39 -10.96
CA GLY A 157 -8.85 -0.84 -10.44
C GLY A 157 -8.19 0.04 -11.50
N GLN A 158 -7.99 1.32 -11.20
CA GLN A 158 -7.14 2.18 -12.03
C GLN A 158 -5.84 1.42 -12.30
N SER A 159 -5.36 1.45 -13.55
CA SER A 159 -4.23 0.64 -14.02
C SER A 159 -2.97 0.73 -13.14
N GLY A 160 -2.84 1.79 -12.32
CA GLY A 160 -1.76 2.03 -11.38
C GLY A 160 -1.74 1.16 -10.11
N ASP A 161 -2.91 0.69 -9.62
CA ASP A 161 -3.05 0.23 -8.22
C ASP A 161 -3.23 -1.28 -8.05
N ARG A 162 -3.01 -2.05 -9.12
CA ARG A 162 -3.15 -3.52 -9.10
C ARG A 162 -2.24 -4.20 -8.08
N HIS A 163 -1.19 -3.53 -7.62
CA HIS A 163 -0.32 -4.06 -6.57
C HIS A 163 -1.05 -4.22 -5.25
N ILE A 164 -2.04 -3.39 -4.93
CA ILE A 164 -2.82 -3.49 -3.68
C ILE A 164 -3.49 -4.86 -3.57
N SER A 165 -4.21 -5.23 -4.62
CA SER A 165 -4.81 -6.55 -4.81
C SER A 165 -3.81 -7.69 -4.72
N ALA A 166 -2.70 -7.56 -5.48
CA ALA A 166 -1.67 -8.59 -5.53
C ALA A 166 -1.05 -8.85 -4.16
N PHE A 167 -0.82 -7.79 -3.37
CA PHE A 167 -0.30 -7.91 -2.01
C PHE A 167 -1.31 -8.54 -1.06
N ALA A 168 -2.58 -8.15 -1.11
CA ALA A 168 -3.62 -8.77 -0.27
C ALA A 168 -3.79 -10.26 -0.59
N LEU A 169 -3.81 -10.64 -1.86
CA LEU A 169 -3.84 -12.04 -2.30
C LEU A 169 -2.59 -12.81 -1.87
N TYR A 170 -1.41 -12.20 -1.98
CA TYR A 170 -0.17 -12.80 -1.53
C TYR A 170 -0.22 -13.10 -0.03
N GLU A 171 -0.59 -12.13 0.82
CA GLU A 171 -0.68 -12.32 2.27
C GLU A 171 -1.68 -13.43 2.65
N LEU A 172 -2.88 -13.40 2.06
CA LEU A 172 -3.86 -14.48 2.22
C LEU A 172 -3.32 -15.84 1.76
N GLY A 173 -2.63 -15.88 0.62
CA GLY A 173 -1.97 -17.09 0.12
C GLY A 173 -0.96 -17.64 1.12
N THR A 174 -0.10 -16.79 1.70
CA THR A 174 0.87 -17.24 2.70
C THR A 174 0.21 -17.81 3.96
N LEU A 175 -0.96 -17.28 4.34
CA LEU A 175 -1.74 -17.79 5.47
C LEU A 175 -2.31 -19.17 5.19
N LEU A 176 -2.88 -19.38 4.00
CA LEU A 176 -3.39 -20.68 3.57
C LEU A 176 -2.30 -21.75 3.54
N CYS A 177 -1.09 -21.38 3.08
CA CYS A 177 0.06 -22.28 3.09
C CYS A 177 0.51 -22.65 4.52
N LYS A 178 0.41 -21.71 5.47
CA LYS A 178 0.79 -21.95 6.89
C LYS A 178 -0.27 -22.75 7.63
N ASN A 179 -1.55 -22.60 7.28
CA ASN A 179 -2.68 -23.25 7.95
C ASN A 179 -3.52 -24.08 6.95
N ALA A 180 -3.12 -25.32 6.69
CA ALA A 180 -3.79 -26.22 5.74
C ALA A 180 -5.30 -26.42 6.01
N LYS A 181 -5.75 -26.25 7.27
CA LYS A 181 -7.17 -26.30 7.66
C LYS A 181 -8.01 -25.12 7.13
N MET A 182 -7.41 -23.99 6.76
CA MET A 182 -8.13 -22.88 6.13
C MET A 182 -8.40 -23.13 4.64
N SER A 183 -7.81 -24.15 4.01
CA SER A 183 -7.99 -24.39 2.57
C SER A 183 -9.44 -24.66 2.14
N GLU A 184 -10.29 -25.21 3.02
CA GLU A 184 -11.71 -25.47 2.72
C GLU A 184 -12.54 -24.18 2.63
N ILE A 185 -12.18 -23.13 3.37
CA ILE A 185 -12.94 -21.85 3.42
C ILE A 185 -12.59 -20.97 2.20
N TYR A 186 -11.40 -21.11 1.63
CA TYR A 186 -10.86 -20.21 0.60
C TYR A 186 -10.64 -20.88 -0.76
N SER A 187 -11.37 -21.94 -1.06
CA SER A 187 -11.34 -22.68 -2.32
C SER A 187 -11.39 -21.80 -3.58
N ASN A 188 -11.96 -20.59 -3.50
CA ASN A 188 -12.04 -19.62 -4.60
C ASN A 188 -10.74 -18.85 -4.87
N ILE A 189 -9.82 -18.72 -3.91
CA ILE A 189 -8.53 -18.03 -4.11
C ILE A 189 -7.57 -18.87 -4.97
N TYR A 190 -7.68 -20.20 -4.90
CA TYR A 190 -6.84 -21.13 -5.68
C TYR A 190 -7.02 -20.97 -7.19
N ILE A 191 -8.20 -20.53 -7.66
CA ILE A 191 -8.45 -20.29 -9.09
C ILE A 191 -7.62 -19.10 -9.59
N PHE A 192 -7.39 -18.07 -8.77
CA PHE A 192 -6.63 -16.89 -9.19
C PHE A 192 -5.11 -17.17 -9.30
N LEU A 193 -4.54 -17.99 -8.41
CA LEU A 193 -3.13 -18.35 -8.44
C LEU A 193 -2.76 -19.32 -9.58
N ILE A 194 -3.70 -20.16 -10.01
CA ILE A 194 -3.50 -21.11 -11.12
C ILE A 194 -3.66 -20.44 -12.49
N LEU A 195 -4.49 -19.39 -12.60
CA LEU A 195 -4.74 -18.72 -13.88
C LEU A 195 -3.65 -17.70 -14.29
N TYR A 196 -2.65 -17.45 -13.45
CA TYR A 196 -1.59 -16.46 -13.69
C TYR A 196 -0.15 -17.03 -13.69
N ASN A 197 0.01 -18.36 -13.82
CA ASN A 197 1.25 -18.99 -14.33
C ASN A 197 1.03 -19.50 -15.75
#